data_AF-A0A7R9TBV6-F1
#
_entry.id   AF-A0A7R9TBV6-F1
#
_cell.length_a   1.000
_cell.length_b   1.000
_cell.length_c   1.000
_cell.angle_alpha   90.00
_cell.angle_beta   90.00
_cell.angle_gamma   90.00
#
_symmetry.space_group_name_H-M   'P 1'
#
loop_
_entity.id
_entity.type
_entity.pdbx_description
1 polymer ?
#
loop_
_entity_poly.entity_id
_entity_poly.type
_entity_poly.pdbx_seq_one_letter_code
_entity_poly.pdbx_strand_id
1 'polypeptide(L)'
;GDSASVAKDDTPSLRDEDEYAGVVLHDDAPVPRLERFVNSLVINAAVLIIDKLYEGRDYSRFYALETVARVPYFSFLSVLHLYETLGFWRRADYLKVHFAQTMNEFHHLLIMESLGGDDKFRDRFFAQHMAVGYYGIACLMYLVSPRMAYNLSEQVEEHAYHTYDVFLRENEERLKRQSPPPIAVHYYQEGDLFLFDEFQTGAVTGVARGADKRRPRIDSLYDVFVNVRNDEAEHMKTMQFCQLPGTILRAPSEAAACSVVFNKATSDSEPDRYTTECVEEYATMEKTCEGLLDCLISNDSYQRERGGDAAAAGGGDARDAEESGENNVVAKMESGEGEGEGEVGEKQEEMPSPR
;
A
#
# COMPACT_ATOMS: atom_id res chain seq x y z
N GLY A 1 41.60 28.57 -9.51
CA GLY A 1 40.68 27.89 -10.44
C GLY A 1 40.25 26.65 -9.72
N ASP A 2 39.26 26.81 -8.84
CA ASP A 2 38.88 25.78 -7.89
C ASP A 2 37.93 24.81 -8.56
N SER A 3 38.42 23.60 -8.77
CA SER A 3 37.61 22.43 -9.09
C SER A 3 36.80 22.06 -7.85
N ALA A 4 35.52 22.42 -7.84
CA ALA A 4 34.56 21.88 -6.90
C ALA A 4 34.50 20.35 -7.09
N SER A 5 34.96 19.62 -6.09
CA SER A 5 34.73 18.18 -5.98
C SER A 5 33.23 17.96 -5.76
N VAL A 6 32.54 17.49 -6.80
CA VAL A 6 31.20 16.91 -6.65
C VAL A 6 31.36 15.71 -5.73
N ALA A 7 30.85 15.82 -4.50
CA ALA A 7 30.77 14.70 -3.58
C ALA A 7 29.97 13.59 -4.26
N LYS A 8 30.50 12.36 -4.26
CA LYS A 8 29.70 11.20 -4.62
C LYS A 8 28.60 11.07 -3.58
N ASP A 9 27.38 10.99 -4.08
CA ASP A 9 26.21 10.64 -3.30
C ASP A 9 26.31 9.14 -2.99
N ASP A 10 26.80 8.81 -1.79
CA ASP A 10 26.92 7.43 -1.28
C ASP A 10 25.63 7.00 -0.54
N THR A 11 24.50 7.69 -0.80
CA THR A 11 23.19 7.38 -0.22
C THR A 11 22.60 6.14 -0.93
N PRO A 12 22.08 5.12 -0.22
CA PRO A 12 21.55 3.92 -0.85
C PRO A 12 20.46 4.30 -1.85
N SER A 13 20.66 3.99 -3.14
CA SER A 13 19.62 4.16 -4.16
C SER A 13 18.73 2.92 -4.19
N LEU A 14 17.51 2.99 -4.74
CA LEU A 14 16.66 1.80 -4.96
C LEU A 14 17.40 0.60 -5.60
N ARG A 15 18.46 0.85 -6.39
CA ARG A 15 19.27 -0.21 -7.00
C ARG A 15 20.14 -0.98 -6.02
N ASP A 16 20.48 -0.39 -4.89
CA ASP A 16 21.31 -1.02 -3.86
C ASP A 16 20.47 -1.97 -2.97
N GLU A 17 19.14 -1.87 -3.05
CA GLU A 17 18.14 -2.70 -2.37
C GLU A 17 17.28 -3.51 -3.36
N ASP A 18 17.67 -3.65 -4.64
CA ASP A 18 16.92 -4.37 -5.70
C ASP A 18 16.80 -5.89 -5.45
N GLU A 19 17.51 -6.42 -4.45
CA GLU A 19 17.51 -7.82 -4.05
C GLU A 19 17.26 -7.93 -2.54
N TYR A 20 16.00 -8.13 -2.15
CA TYR A 20 15.65 -8.44 -0.77
C TYR A 20 15.45 -9.95 -0.62
N ALA A 21 16.24 -10.58 0.24
CA ALA A 21 16.18 -12.02 0.54
C ALA A 21 16.22 -12.94 -0.71
N GLY A 22 16.88 -12.51 -1.80
CA GLY A 22 16.97 -13.25 -3.06
C GLY A 22 15.74 -13.17 -3.96
N VAL A 23 14.79 -12.27 -3.66
CA VAL A 23 13.64 -11.95 -4.52
C VAL A 23 13.97 -10.70 -5.33
N VAL A 24 13.87 -10.81 -6.66
CA VAL A 24 13.94 -9.66 -7.56
C VAL A 24 12.66 -8.83 -7.35
N LEU A 25 12.79 -7.68 -6.70
CA LEU A 25 11.64 -6.83 -6.33
C LEU A 25 10.96 -6.20 -7.55
N HIS A 26 11.74 -5.90 -8.58
CA HIS A 26 11.24 -5.28 -9.80
C HIS A 26 11.19 -6.27 -10.96
N ASP A 27 9.97 -6.69 -11.32
CA ASP A 27 9.75 -7.48 -12.53
C ASP A 27 10.20 -6.69 -13.76
N ASP A 28 11.03 -7.31 -14.56
CA ASP A 28 11.66 -6.76 -15.74
C ASP A 28 10.90 -7.10 -17.03
N ALA A 29 9.68 -7.62 -16.92
CA ALA A 29 8.77 -7.74 -18.03
C ALA A 29 8.46 -6.36 -18.68
N PRO A 30 8.07 -6.33 -19.98
CA PRO A 30 7.89 -5.07 -20.72
C PRO A 30 6.86 -4.12 -20.10
N VAL A 31 5.74 -4.65 -19.58
CA VAL A 31 4.67 -3.85 -18.99
C VAL A 31 5.11 -3.22 -17.65
N PRO A 32 5.63 -3.98 -16.67
CA PRO A 32 6.17 -3.39 -15.45
C PRO A 32 7.27 -2.35 -15.68
N ARG A 33 8.21 -2.62 -16.58
CA ARG A 33 9.26 -1.65 -16.92
C ARG A 33 8.69 -0.34 -17.47
N LEU A 34 7.68 -0.42 -18.34
CA LEU A 34 7.02 0.75 -18.91
C LEU A 34 6.27 1.55 -17.84
N GLU A 35 5.52 0.88 -16.96
CA GLU A 35 4.82 1.55 -15.87
C GLU A 35 5.79 2.28 -14.93
N ARG A 36 6.89 1.62 -14.52
CA ARG A 36 7.93 2.26 -13.71
C ARG A 36 8.50 3.49 -14.39
N PHE A 37 8.82 3.38 -15.67
CA PHE A 37 9.32 4.51 -16.45
C PHE A 37 8.33 5.68 -16.52
N VAL A 38 7.04 5.40 -16.78
CA VAL A 38 5.99 6.43 -16.81
C VAL A 38 5.85 7.09 -15.44
N ASN A 39 5.81 6.31 -14.37
CA ASN A 39 5.77 6.82 -13.00
C ASN A 39 6.98 7.71 -12.70
N SER A 40 8.19 7.31 -13.08
CA SER A 40 9.40 8.11 -12.90
C SER A 40 9.34 9.44 -13.62
N LEU A 41 8.77 9.50 -14.83
CA LEU A 41 8.59 10.78 -15.52
C LEU A 41 7.62 11.71 -14.76
N VAL A 42 6.54 11.16 -14.22
CA VAL A 42 5.56 11.91 -13.44
C VAL A 42 6.17 12.44 -12.14
N ILE A 43 6.86 11.58 -11.38
CA ILE A 43 7.50 11.95 -10.12
C ILE A 43 8.59 12.99 -10.34
N ASN A 44 9.50 12.78 -11.29
CA ASN A 44 10.55 13.75 -11.60
C ASN A 44 9.96 15.12 -11.98
N ALA A 45 8.88 15.15 -12.76
CA ALA A 45 8.22 16.41 -13.10
C ALA A 45 7.59 17.08 -11.87
N ALA A 46 6.90 16.32 -11.00
CA ALA A 46 6.29 16.84 -9.79
C ALA A 46 7.33 17.40 -8.80
N VAL A 47 8.40 16.65 -8.56
CA VAL A 47 9.52 17.05 -7.70
C VAL A 47 10.13 18.36 -8.17
N LEU A 48 10.44 18.49 -9.46
CA LEU A 48 11.01 19.73 -10.03
C LEU A 48 10.11 20.95 -9.79
N ILE A 49 8.79 20.77 -9.88
CA ILE A 49 7.82 21.85 -9.63
C ILE A 49 7.79 22.22 -8.15
N ILE A 50 7.73 21.23 -7.27
CA ILE A 50 7.67 21.42 -5.81
C ILE A 50 8.96 22.08 -5.30
N ASP A 51 10.12 21.55 -5.69
CA ASP A 51 11.42 22.09 -5.29
C ASP A 51 11.57 23.55 -5.69
N LYS A 52 11.10 23.91 -6.89
CA LYS A 52 11.14 25.30 -7.34
C LYS A 52 10.16 26.19 -6.60
N LEU A 53 8.97 25.71 -6.26
CA LEU A 53 7.93 26.48 -5.57
C LEU A 53 8.27 26.74 -4.10
N TYR A 54 9.02 25.84 -3.48
CA TYR A 54 9.34 25.87 -2.05
C TYR A 54 10.83 26.09 -1.73
N GLU A 55 11.63 26.52 -2.72
CA GLU A 55 13.05 26.86 -2.55
C GLU A 55 13.29 27.72 -1.29
N GLY A 56 14.13 27.21 -0.37
CA GLY A 56 14.46 27.85 0.91
C GLY A 56 13.35 27.84 1.98
N ARG A 57 12.29 27.03 1.82
CA ARG A 57 11.14 26.95 2.73
C ARG A 57 10.82 25.51 3.10
N ASP A 58 11.75 24.86 3.79
CA ASP A 58 11.74 23.41 4.05
C ASP A 58 10.43 22.93 4.70
N TYR A 59 9.97 23.54 5.80
CA TYR A 59 8.73 23.10 6.46
C TYR A 59 7.47 23.27 5.59
N SER A 60 7.42 24.31 4.74
CA SER A 60 6.32 24.46 3.78
C SER A 60 6.40 23.43 2.65
N ARG A 61 7.61 23.04 2.23
CA ARG A 61 7.85 21.96 1.27
C ARG A 61 7.37 20.64 1.85
N PHE A 62 7.81 20.30 3.05
CA PHE A 62 7.39 19.08 3.76
C PHE A 62 5.89 19.05 3.97
N TYR A 63 5.28 20.13 4.48
CA TYR A 63 3.81 20.21 4.58
C TYR A 63 3.10 19.86 3.26
N ALA A 64 3.57 20.39 2.13
CA ALA A 64 2.97 20.10 0.83
C ALA A 64 3.19 18.64 0.40
N LEU A 65 4.38 18.08 0.65
CA LEU A 65 4.69 16.67 0.38
C LEU A 65 3.85 15.74 1.25
N GLU A 66 3.80 15.94 2.57
CA GLU A 66 3.00 15.13 3.52
C GLU A 66 1.49 15.20 3.23
N THR A 67 1.01 16.35 2.74
CA THR A 67 -0.40 16.48 2.31
C THR A 67 -0.70 15.58 1.11
N VAL A 68 0.29 15.31 0.26
CA VAL A 68 0.17 14.48 -0.95
C VAL A 68 0.52 13.03 -0.66
N ALA A 69 1.52 12.75 0.19
CA ALA A 69 2.00 11.41 0.56
C ALA A 69 0.93 10.57 1.26
N ARG A 70 0.03 11.19 2.03
CA ARG A 70 -1.13 10.49 2.62
C ARG A 70 -2.17 9.98 1.63
N VAL A 71 -2.20 10.50 0.40
CA VAL A 71 -3.31 10.30 -0.54
C VAL A 71 -3.38 8.88 -1.11
N PRO A 72 -2.27 8.27 -1.58
CA PRO A 72 -2.31 6.96 -2.20
C PRO A 72 -2.90 5.90 -1.28
N TYR A 73 -2.51 5.87 -0.01
CA TYR A 73 -3.02 4.89 0.95
C TYR A 73 -4.54 4.97 1.11
N PHE A 74 -5.10 6.17 1.23
CA PHE A 74 -6.55 6.35 1.30
C PHE A 74 -7.24 5.98 -0.03
N SER A 75 -6.61 6.26 -1.17
CA SER A 75 -7.10 5.82 -2.48
C SER A 75 -7.12 4.29 -2.60
N PHE A 76 -6.07 3.61 -2.12
CA PHE A 76 -5.99 2.15 -2.15
C PHE A 76 -7.08 1.54 -1.28
N LEU A 77 -7.27 2.05 -0.06
CA LEU A 77 -8.39 1.67 0.81
C LEU A 77 -9.75 1.83 0.11
N SER A 78 -9.95 2.95 -0.59
CA SER A 78 -11.21 3.25 -1.27
C SER A 78 -11.52 2.21 -2.37
N VAL A 79 -10.51 1.84 -3.17
CA VAL A 79 -10.68 0.84 -4.24
C VAL A 79 -10.78 -0.57 -3.69
N LEU A 80 -9.98 -0.93 -2.68
CA LEU A 80 -10.07 -2.21 -1.99
C LEU A 80 -11.45 -2.41 -1.35
N HIS A 81 -11.99 -1.39 -0.69
CA HIS A 81 -13.34 -1.43 -0.12
C HIS A 81 -14.43 -1.54 -1.20
N LEU A 82 -14.24 -0.89 -2.35
CA LEU A 82 -15.12 -1.06 -3.51
C LEU A 82 -15.09 -2.51 -4.02
N TYR A 83 -13.90 -3.12 -4.15
CA TYR A 83 -13.76 -4.52 -4.55
C TYR A 83 -14.43 -5.47 -3.57
N GLU A 84 -14.33 -5.23 -2.26
CA GLU A 84 -15.03 -6.01 -1.24
C GLU A 84 -16.55 -5.87 -1.35
N THR A 85 -17.03 -4.65 -1.55
CA THR A 85 -18.46 -4.34 -1.69
C THR A 85 -19.06 -5.03 -2.92
N LEU A 86 -18.30 -5.09 -4.03
CA LEU A 86 -18.71 -5.77 -5.25
C LEU A 86 -18.47 -7.29 -5.24
N GLY A 87 -17.82 -7.81 -4.19
CA GLY A 87 -17.47 -9.23 -4.07
C GLY A 87 -16.38 -9.69 -5.02
N PHE A 88 -15.54 -8.78 -5.53
CA PHE A 88 -14.46 -9.07 -6.47
C PHE A 88 -13.21 -9.57 -5.76
N TRP A 89 -12.88 -9.00 -4.61
CA TRP A 89 -11.71 -9.37 -3.83
C TRP A 89 -11.94 -9.06 -2.35
N ARG A 90 -11.36 -9.87 -1.45
CA ARG A 90 -11.53 -9.69 0.00
C ARG A 90 -10.21 -9.91 0.73
N ARG A 91 -9.63 -8.83 1.26
CA ARG A 91 -8.30 -8.81 1.89
C ARG A 91 -8.27 -7.76 3.01
N ALA A 92 -8.82 -8.12 4.17
CA ALA A 92 -8.81 -7.26 5.35
C ALA A 92 -7.39 -6.85 5.80
N ASP A 93 -6.40 -7.70 5.54
CA ASP A 93 -5.01 -7.45 5.91
C ASP A 93 -4.41 -6.23 5.20
N TYR A 94 -4.73 -6.04 3.90
CA TYR A 94 -4.27 -4.89 3.12
C TYR A 94 -4.91 -3.61 3.64
N LEU A 95 -6.20 -3.67 3.99
CA LEU A 95 -6.92 -2.55 4.55
C LEU A 95 -6.29 -2.08 5.87
N LYS A 96 -5.89 -3.02 6.75
CA LYS A 96 -5.28 -2.64 8.04
C LYS A 96 -3.94 -1.93 7.86
N VAL A 97 -3.05 -2.47 7.01
CA VAL A 97 -1.73 -1.87 6.76
C VAL A 97 -1.88 -0.50 6.10
N HIS A 98 -2.64 -0.37 5.02
CA HIS A 98 -2.79 0.92 4.34
C HIS A 98 -3.51 1.96 5.20
N PHE A 99 -4.40 1.55 6.11
CA PHE A 99 -4.97 2.46 7.10
C PHE A 99 -3.93 2.94 8.10
N ALA A 100 -3.06 2.05 8.58
CA ALA A 100 -1.94 2.42 9.44
C ALA A 100 -0.97 3.40 8.75
N GLN A 101 -0.62 3.17 7.48
CA GLN A 101 0.19 4.10 6.66
C GLN A 101 -0.50 5.46 6.50
N THR A 102 -1.80 5.47 6.15
CA THR A 102 -2.60 6.72 6.07
C THR A 102 -2.52 7.52 7.36
N MET A 103 -2.58 6.84 8.51
CA MET A 103 -2.50 7.48 9.81
C MET A 103 -1.08 7.94 10.15
N ASN A 104 -0.04 7.22 9.75
CA ASN A 104 1.36 7.66 9.92
C ASN A 104 1.65 8.94 9.14
N GLU A 105 1.35 8.97 7.85
CA GLU A 105 1.47 10.16 6.98
C GLU A 105 0.68 11.36 7.52
N PHE A 106 -0.51 11.09 8.08
CA PHE A 106 -1.28 12.16 8.71
C PHE A 106 -0.58 12.75 9.93
N HIS A 107 0.15 11.96 10.72
CA HIS A 107 0.94 12.49 11.83
C HIS A 107 2.17 13.26 11.33
N HIS A 108 2.81 12.85 10.23
CA HIS A 108 3.85 13.66 9.60
C HIS A 108 3.32 15.03 9.19
N LEU A 109 2.15 15.08 8.55
CA LEU A 109 1.48 16.34 8.20
C LEU A 109 1.26 17.23 9.44
N LEU A 110 0.70 16.68 10.52
CA LEU A 110 0.45 17.42 11.76
C LEU A 110 1.75 17.94 12.40
N ILE A 111 2.85 17.20 12.29
CA ILE A 111 4.17 17.65 12.71
C ILE A 111 4.59 18.87 11.88
N MET A 112 4.46 18.82 10.54
CA MET A 112 4.83 19.94 9.67
C MET A 112 3.95 21.18 9.90
N GLU A 113 2.65 21.00 10.14
CA GLU A 113 1.74 22.09 10.56
C GLU A 113 2.22 22.72 11.88
N SER A 114 2.60 21.91 12.87
CA SER A 114 3.11 22.43 14.16
C SER A 114 4.42 23.22 14.03
N LEU A 115 5.17 23.01 12.94
CA LEU A 115 6.41 23.72 12.61
C LEU A 115 6.17 24.96 11.70
N GLY A 116 4.91 25.30 11.41
CA GLY A 116 4.53 26.44 10.57
C GLY A 116 4.54 26.15 9.07
N GLY A 117 4.52 24.87 8.67
CA GLY A 117 4.51 24.46 7.27
C GLY A 117 3.28 24.97 6.50
N ASP A 118 2.15 25.13 7.18
CA ASP A 118 0.87 25.54 6.59
C ASP A 118 0.55 27.04 6.77
N ASP A 119 1.47 27.86 7.30
CA ASP A 119 1.23 29.27 7.66
C ASP A 119 0.63 30.10 6.51
N LYS A 120 1.08 29.85 5.27
CA LYS A 120 0.67 30.62 4.09
C LYS A 120 -0.51 29.97 3.39
N PHE A 121 -1.57 30.76 3.20
CA PHE A 121 -2.76 30.34 2.43
C PHE A 121 -2.42 29.75 1.06
N ARG A 122 -1.44 30.31 0.33
CA ARG A 122 -1.06 29.81 -1.00
C ARG A 122 -0.53 28.37 -0.95
N ASP A 123 0.24 28.04 0.09
CA ASP A 123 0.82 26.71 0.23
C ASP A 123 -0.29 25.70 0.59
N ARG A 124 -1.21 26.06 1.50
CA ARG A 124 -2.42 25.27 1.80
C ARG A 124 -3.28 25.05 0.57
N PHE A 125 -3.60 26.11 -0.15
CA PHE A 125 -4.41 26.05 -1.36
C PHE A 125 -3.79 25.10 -2.39
N PHE A 126 -2.50 25.24 -2.66
CA PHE A 126 -1.80 24.40 -3.61
C PHE A 126 -1.79 22.92 -3.19
N ALA A 127 -1.34 22.62 -1.96
CA ALA A 127 -1.22 21.26 -1.47
C ALA A 127 -2.58 20.54 -1.43
N GLN A 128 -3.62 21.20 -0.92
CA GLN A 128 -4.97 20.63 -0.80
C GLN A 128 -5.59 20.32 -2.18
N HIS A 129 -5.46 21.22 -3.15
CA HIS A 129 -6.02 20.99 -4.49
C HIS A 129 -5.23 19.91 -5.25
N MET A 130 -3.91 19.86 -5.05
CA MET A 130 -3.10 18.77 -5.58
C MET A 130 -3.54 17.43 -4.99
N ALA A 131 -3.73 17.35 -3.67
CA ALA A 131 -4.17 16.13 -3.01
C ALA A 131 -5.54 15.64 -3.50
N VAL A 132 -6.51 16.54 -3.70
CA VAL A 132 -7.82 16.19 -4.27
C VAL A 132 -7.69 15.66 -5.71
N GLY A 133 -6.89 16.32 -6.54
CA GLY A 133 -6.64 15.84 -7.90
C GLY A 133 -5.92 14.49 -7.92
N TYR A 134 -4.92 14.34 -7.07
CA TYR A 134 -4.13 13.12 -6.95
C TYR A 134 -4.96 11.95 -6.45
N TYR A 135 -5.90 12.16 -5.51
CA TYR A 135 -6.82 11.13 -5.03
C TYR A 135 -7.58 10.46 -6.18
N GLY A 136 -8.14 11.27 -7.10
CA GLY A 136 -8.84 10.75 -8.27
C GLY A 136 -7.93 9.94 -9.20
N ILE A 137 -6.72 10.44 -9.44
CA ILE A 137 -5.72 9.76 -10.29
C ILE A 137 -5.27 8.44 -9.65
N ALA A 138 -4.97 8.44 -8.35
CA ALA A 138 -4.51 7.26 -7.62
C ALA A 138 -5.59 6.17 -7.57
N CYS A 139 -6.86 6.53 -7.32
CA CYS A 139 -7.98 5.60 -7.40
C CYS A 139 -8.11 4.97 -8.80
N LEU A 140 -8.04 5.78 -9.86
CA LEU A 140 -8.12 5.28 -11.24
C LEU A 140 -6.94 4.39 -11.60
N MET A 141 -5.72 4.79 -11.20
CA MET A 141 -4.51 4.02 -11.43
C MET A 141 -4.58 2.68 -10.72
N TYR A 142 -4.96 2.64 -9.44
CA TYR A 142 -5.09 1.41 -8.68
C TYR A 142 -6.17 0.50 -9.25
N LEU A 143 -7.30 1.05 -9.70
CA LEU A 143 -8.37 0.28 -10.36
C LEU A 143 -7.86 -0.40 -11.65
N VAL A 144 -6.99 0.27 -12.41
CA VAL A 144 -6.45 -0.24 -13.68
C VAL A 144 -5.30 -1.21 -13.44
N SER A 145 -4.30 -0.82 -12.66
CA SER A 145 -3.09 -1.57 -12.35
C SER A 145 -2.61 -1.20 -10.93
N PRO A 146 -2.94 -2.03 -9.90
CA PRO A 146 -2.43 -1.84 -8.55
C PRO A 146 -0.91 -1.84 -8.52
N ARG A 147 -0.27 -2.68 -9.34
CA ARG A 147 1.19 -2.71 -9.45
C ARG A 147 1.77 -1.36 -9.89
N MET A 148 1.13 -0.69 -10.86
CA MET A 148 1.53 0.68 -11.25
C MET A 148 1.34 1.66 -10.10
N ALA A 149 0.22 1.57 -9.38
CA ALA A 149 -0.09 2.46 -8.28
C ALA A 149 0.89 2.29 -7.10
N TYR A 150 1.20 1.04 -6.72
CA TYR A 150 2.20 0.73 -5.70
C TYR A 150 3.59 1.20 -6.10
N ASN A 151 3.99 1.02 -7.36
CA ASN A 151 5.27 1.55 -7.83
C ASN A 151 5.32 3.09 -7.82
N LEU A 152 4.21 3.76 -8.14
CA LEU A 152 4.16 5.22 -8.06
C LEU A 152 4.39 5.67 -6.62
N SER A 153 3.71 5.04 -5.65
CA SER A 153 3.90 5.30 -4.23
C SER A 153 5.32 5.01 -3.78
N GLU A 154 5.90 3.86 -4.13
CA GLU A 154 7.29 3.55 -3.84
C GLU A 154 8.25 4.68 -4.25
N GLN A 155 8.11 5.20 -5.47
CA GLN A 155 8.98 6.30 -5.95
C GLN A 155 8.73 7.61 -5.21
N VAL A 156 7.51 7.84 -4.70
CA VAL A 156 7.23 8.98 -3.81
C VAL A 156 7.97 8.79 -2.49
N GLU A 157 7.89 7.59 -1.89
CA GLU A 157 8.53 7.29 -0.60
C GLU A 157 10.06 7.33 -0.67
N GLU A 158 10.65 6.79 -1.74
CA GLU A 158 12.10 6.88 -1.98
C GLU A 158 12.53 8.36 -2.03
N HIS A 159 11.78 9.18 -2.77
CA HIS A 159 12.08 10.61 -2.87
C HIS A 159 11.92 11.34 -1.52
N ALA A 160 10.89 10.98 -0.75
CA ALA A 160 10.66 11.53 0.59
C ALA A 160 11.82 11.17 1.53
N TYR A 161 12.23 9.89 1.55
CA TYR A 161 13.37 9.40 2.32
C TYR A 161 14.63 10.22 2.03
N HIS A 162 15.02 10.34 0.75
CA HIS A 162 16.22 11.09 0.37
C HIS A 162 16.11 12.57 0.73
N THR A 163 14.92 13.16 0.57
CA THR A 163 14.70 14.56 0.91
C THR A 163 14.91 14.81 2.40
N TYR A 164 14.39 13.92 3.26
CA TYR A 164 14.61 14.00 4.70
C TYR A 164 16.06 13.73 5.10
N ASP A 165 16.71 12.77 4.44
CA ASP A 165 18.12 12.46 4.72
C ASP A 165 19.05 13.64 4.42
N VAL A 166 18.87 14.28 3.26
CA VAL A 166 19.59 15.50 2.89
C VAL A 166 19.31 16.61 3.90
N PHE A 167 18.05 16.84 4.26
CA PHE A 167 17.66 17.86 5.23
C PHE A 167 18.31 17.64 6.60
N LEU A 168 18.31 16.39 7.10
CA LEU A 168 18.96 16.00 8.34
C LEU A 168 20.46 16.28 8.31
N ARG A 169 21.16 15.85 7.25
CA ARG A 169 22.59 16.07 7.07
C ARG A 169 22.95 17.56 7.04
N GLU A 170 22.15 18.37 6.36
CA GLU A 170 22.43 19.81 6.19
C GLU A 170 22.07 20.64 7.43
N ASN A 171 21.18 20.14 8.29
CA ASN A 171 20.65 20.88 9.43
C ASN A 171 20.94 20.23 10.79
N GLU A 172 21.77 19.19 10.85
CA GLU A 172 22.00 18.35 12.04
C GLU A 172 22.20 19.17 13.33
N GLU A 173 23.19 20.06 13.33
CA GLU A 173 23.51 20.89 14.49
C GLU A 173 22.35 21.77 14.94
N ARG A 174 21.61 22.35 13.98
CA ARG A 174 20.49 23.24 14.25
C ARG A 174 19.34 22.46 14.85
N LEU A 175 19.02 21.29 14.28
CA LEU A 175 17.89 20.46 14.70
C LEU A 175 18.14 19.84 16.09
N LYS A 176 19.37 19.40 16.40
CA LYS A 176 19.74 18.87 17.72
C LYS A 176 19.60 19.88 18.85
N ARG A 177 19.63 21.19 18.55
CA ARG A 177 19.44 22.27 19.53
C ARG A 177 17.97 22.68 19.72
N GLN A 178 17.05 22.18 18.91
CA GLN A 178 15.64 22.52 18.99
C GLN A 178 14.88 21.43 19.75
N SER A 179 13.98 21.86 20.63
CA SER A 179 13.06 20.94 21.30
C SER A 179 12.10 20.30 20.29
N PRO A 180 11.73 19.03 20.47
CA PRO A 180 10.75 18.39 19.61
C PRO A 180 9.35 19.02 19.83
N PRO A 181 8.52 19.14 18.78
CA PRO A 181 7.15 19.58 18.94
C PRO A 181 6.36 18.55 19.77
N PRO A 182 5.44 18.98 20.67
CA PRO A 182 4.69 18.08 21.53
C PRO A 182 3.90 17.00 20.78
N ILE A 183 3.42 17.31 19.57
CA ILE A 183 2.65 16.37 18.75
C ILE A 183 3.50 15.18 18.28
N ALA A 184 4.79 15.40 17.98
CA ALA A 184 5.71 14.32 17.61
C ALA A 184 6.04 13.43 18.80
N VAL A 185 6.29 14.02 19.98
CA VAL A 185 6.54 13.27 21.22
C VAL A 185 5.34 12.40 21.56
N HIS A 186 4.13 12.97 21.49
CA HIS A 186 2.90 12.23 21.73
C HIS A 186 2.77 11.06 20.73
N TYR A 187 2.95 11.30 19.43
CA TYR A 187 2.82 10.27 18.41
C TYR A 187 3.83 9.12 18.58
N TYR A 188 5.11 9.44 18.73
CA TYR A 188 6.19 8.43 18.72
C TYR A 188 6.45 7.76 20.07
N GLN A 189 6.06 8.38 21.21
CA GLN A 189 6.44 7.88 22.54
C GLN A 189 5.27 7.64 23.51
N GLU A 190 4.26 8.51 23.53
CA GLU A 190 3.27 8.52 24.61
C GLU A 190 1.90 7.93 24.20
N GLY A 191 1.54 8.05 22.93
CA GLY A 191 0.23 7.71 22.39
C GLY A 191 0.02 6.20 22.18
N ASP A 192 -1.11 5.88 21.55
CA ASP A 192 -1.41 4.52 21.13
C ASP A 192 -0.54 4.13 19.93
N LEU A 193 0.46 3.29 20.20
CA LEU A 193 1.39 2.79 19.20
C LEU A 193 0.84 1.59 18.41
N PHE A 194 -0.44 1.23 18.54
CA PHE A 194 -1.04 0.14 17.78
C PHE A 194 -0.85 0.35 16.27
N LEU A 195 -1.38 1.43 15.70
CA LEU A 195 -1.23 1.68 14.26
C LEU A 195 0.22 1.97 13.85
N PHE A 196 1.03 2.51 14.76
CA PHE A 196 2.47 2.67 14.53
C PHE A 196 3.17 1.33 14.35
N ASP A 197 2.78 0.30 15.11
CA ASP A 197 3.27 -1.06 14.93
C ASP A 197 2.73 -1.68 13.62
N GLU A 198 1.48 -1.39 13.23
CA GLU A 198 0.82 -2.08 12.11
C GLU A 198 1.37 -1.75 10.71
N PHE A 199 1.98 -0.59 10.50
CA PHE A 199 2.59 -0.25 9.20
C PHE A 199 4.04 -0.75 9.04
N GLN A 200 4.67 -1.22 10.12
CA GLN A 200 6.05 -1.70 10.11
C GLN A 200 6.11 -3.15 9.57
N THR A 201 5.92 -3.28 8.25
CA THR A 201 5.78 -4.57 7.57
C THR A 201 7.10 -5.22 7.20
N GLY A 202 8.25 -4.64 7.55
CA GLY A 202 9.58 -5.19 7.26
C GLY A 202 9.84 -6.63 7.77
N ALA A 203 8.92 -7.20 8.58
CA ALA A 203 8.92 -8.61 9.00
C ALA A 203 8.19 -9.58 8.03
N VAL A 204 7.38 -9.06 7.10
CA VAL A 204 6.50 -9.82 6.18
C VAL A 204 7.27 -10.38 4.97
N THR A 205 8.47 -9.86 4.71
CA THR A 205 9.38 -10.26 3.63
C THR A 205 10.21 -11.52 3.94
N GLY A 206 9.91 -12.23 5.04
CA GLY A 206 10.52 -13.50 5.39
C GLY A 206 11.59 -13.36 6.46
N VAL A 207 11.26 -13.84 7.66
CA VAL A 207 12.15 -13.96 8.83
C VAL A 207 12.46 -12.64 9.55
N ALA A 208 11.43 -12.06 10.15
CA ALA A 208 11.60 -11.52 11.50
C ALA A 208 10.54 -12.09 12.44
N ARG A 209 10.77 -13.32 12.89
CA ARG A 209 10.22 -13.77 14.19
C ARG A 209 10.76 -12.80 15.23
N GLY A 210 9.99 -11.77 15.58
CA GLY A 210 10.35 -10.81 16.62
C GLY A 210 11.43 -9.81 16.22
N ALA A 211 11.29 -9.11 15.10
CA ALA A 211 11.93 -7.79 15.01
C ALA A 211 11.41 -6.97 16.20
N ASP A 212 12.33 -6.45 17.01
CA ASP A 212 11.95 -5.62 18.16
C ASP A 212 11.10 -4.47 17.66
N LYS A 213 9.90 -4.33 18.22
CA LYS A 213 9.00 -3.23 17.87
C LYS A 213 9.74 -1.92 18.07
N ARG A 214 9.77 -1.05 17.05
CA ARG A 214 10.45 0.23 17.18
C ARG A 214 9.78 1.05 18.28
N ARG A 215 10.58 1.58 19.22
CA ARG A 215 10.12 2.47 20.28
C ARG A 215 11.02 3.70 20.27
N PRO A 216 10.74 4.67 19.40
CA PRO A 216 11.58 5.85 19.26
C PRO A 216 11.72 6.60 20.57
N ARG A 217 12.89 7.21 20.77
CA ARG A 217 13.09 8.19 21.83
C ARG A 217 13.32 9.55 21.20
N ILE A 218 12.48 10.53 21.54
CA ILE A 218 12.50 11.86 20.94
C ILE A 218 13.02 12.86 21.97
N ASP A 219 14.31 13.19 21.90
CA ASP A 219 14.93 14.18 22.80
C ASP A 219 15.12 15.54 22.09
N SER A 220 15.09 15.57 20.76
CA SER A 220 15.31 16.77 19.93
C SER A 220 14.47 16.76 18.64
N LEU A 221 14.38 17.90 17.96
CA LEU A 221 13.75 17.98 16.63
C LEU A 221 14.49 17.12 15.60
N TYR A 222 15.80 16.90 15.76
CA TYR A 222 16.55 15.99 14.90
C TYR A 222 16.00 14.57 14.97
N ASP A 223 15.69 14.08 16.18
CA ASP A 223 15.15 12.73 16.37
C ASP A 223 13.78 12.57 15.73
N VAL A 224 12.97 13.63 15.68
CA VAL A 224 11.68 13.63 14.98
C VAL A 224 11.90 13.37 13.49
N PHE A 225 12.74 14.16 12.82
CA PHE A 225 12.98 13.99 11.39
C PHE A 225 13.69 12.67 11.05
N VAL A 226 14.52 12.13 11.95
CA VAL A 226 15.07 10.77 11.79
C VAL A 226 13.96 9.73 11.78
N ASN A 227 12.96 9.86 12.65
CA ASN A 227 11.85 8.92 12.68
C ASN A 227 10.95 9.07 11.45
N VAL A 228 10.59 10.29 11.05
CA VAL A 228 9.84 10.53 9.80
C VAL A 228 10.56 9.88 8.60
N ARG A 229 11.85 10.15 8.41
CA ARG A 229 12.65 9.50 7.36
C ARG A 229 12.59 7.98 7.41
N ASN A 230 12.70 7.40 8.61
CA ASN A 230 12.69 5.94 8.76
C ASN A 230 11.27 5.36 8.54
N ASP A 231 10.21 6.13 8.79
CA ASP A 231 8.83 5.76 8.48
C ASP A 231 8.67 5.65 6.94
N GLU A 232 9.21 6.60 6.17
CA GLU A 232 9.19 6.55 4.69
C GLU A 232 9.93 5.32 4.15
N ALA A 233 11.01 4.90 4.81
CA ALA A 233 11.70 3.66 4.45
C ALA A 233 10.83 2.41 4.66
N GLU A 234 10.01 2.37 5.71
CA GLU A 234 9.06 1.27 5.94
C GLU A 234 7.90 1.30 4.94
N HIS A 235 7.45 2.50 4.55
CA HIS A 235 6.48 2.67 3.48
C HIS A 235 7.01 2.15 2.14
N MET A 236 8.23 2.54 1.76
CA MET A 236 8.90 2.07 0.55
C MET A 236 8.96 0.54 0.48
N LYS A 237 9.42 -0.12 1.56
CA LYS A 237 9.47 -1.60 1.64
C LYS A 237 8.10 -2.24 1.44
N THR A 238 7.06 -1.64 2.05
CA THR A 238 5.68 -2.11 1.90
C THR A 238 5.22 -2.00 0.45
N MET A 239 5.48 -0.86 -0.21
CA MET A 239 5.09 -0.61 -1.60
C MET A 239 5.85 -1.51 -2.59
N GLN A 240 7.11 -1.83 -2.32
CA GLN A 240 7.89 -2.82 -3.05
C GLN A 240 7.26 -4.21 -2.99
N PHE A 241 6.96 -4.66 -1.77
CA PHE A 241 6.34 -5.96 -1.56
C PHE A 241 5.00 -6.09 -2.29
N CYS A 242 4.16 -5.05 -2.24
CA CYS A 242 2.85 -5.04 -2.91
C CYS A 242 2.89 -5.06 -4.44
N GLN A 243 4.06 -4.88 -5.07
CA GLN A 243 4.19 -5.02 -6.52
C GLN A 243 4.36 -6.46 -6.99
N LEU A 244 4.73 -7.37 -6.07
CA LEU A 244 4.97 -8.77 -6.40
C LEU A 244 3.65 -9.53 -6.55
N PRO A 245 3.51 -10.37 -7.60
CA PRO A 245 2.27 -11.08 -7.89
C PRO A 245 1.94 -12.10 -6.79
N GLY A 246 0.66 -12.17 -6.40
CA GLY A 246 0.17 -13.16 -5.45
C GLY A 246 0.66 -12.96 -4.01
N THR A 247 1.18 -11.78 -3.69
CA THR A 247 1.57 -11.44 -2.32
C THR A 247 0.36 -11.39 -1.39
N ILE A 248 0.66 -11.55 -0.09
CA ILE A 248 -0.31 -11.34 0.97
C ILE A 248 0.32 -10.37 1.96
N LEU A 249 0.01 -9.09 1.80
CA LEU A 249 0.38 -8.07 2.77
C LEU A 249 -0.36 -8.34 4.07
N ARG A 250 0.37 -8.62 5.15
CA ARG A 250 -0.19 -8.82 6.49
C ARG A 250 0.34 -7.79 7.45
N ALA A 251 -0.55 -7.24 8.26
CA ALA A 251 -0.13 -6.38 9.35
C ALA A 251 0.58 -7.21 10.45
N PRO A 252 1.58 -6.66 11.15
CA PRO A 252 2.31 -7.37 12.21
C PRO A 252 1.44 -8.04 13.28
N SER A 253 0.33 -7.42 13.71
CA SER A 253 -0.58 -8.09 14.67
C SER A 253 -1.23 -9.34 14.10
N GLU A 254 -1.63 -9.32 12.82
CA GLU A 254 -2.24 -10.47 12.13
C GLU A 254 -1.20 -11.55 11.85
N ALA A 255 0.00 -11.15 11.44
CA ALA A 255 1.12 -12.06 11.24
C ALA A 255 1.51 -12.77 12.55
N ALA A 256 1.46 -12.07 13.69
CA ALA A 256 1.70 -12.66 15.01
C ALA A 256 0.54 -13.55 15.50
N ALA A 257 -0.69 -13.24 15.10
CA ALA A 257 -1.88 -14.03 15.43
C ALA A 257 -1.95 -15.35 14.65
N CYS A 258 -1.32 -15.45 13.47
CA CYS A 258 -1.17 -16.71 12.77
C CYS A 258 -0.43 -17.74 13.65
N SER A 259 -1.14 -18.78 14.08
CA SER A 259 -0.58 -19.84 14.90
C SER A 259 0.54 -20.57 14.17
N VAL A 260 1.70 -20.69 14.83
CA VAL A 260 2.68 -21.67 14.40
C VAL A 260 2.23 -23.03 14.90
N VAL A 261 1.71 -23.86 14.01
CA VAL A 261 1.38 -25.24 14.33
C VAL A 261 2.69 -26.01 14.45
N PHE A 262 2.92 -26.56 15.64
CA PHE A 262 4.01 -27.49 15.88
C PHE A 262 3.57 -28.87 15.41
N ASN A 263 4.01 -29.28 14.22
CA ASN A 263 3.85 -30.65 13.77
C ASN A 263 5.00 -31.47 14.34
N LYS A 264 4.71 -32.16 15.46
CA LYS A 264 5.62 -33.15 16.03
C LYS A 264 5.81 -34.27 15.01
N ALA A 265 7.05 -34.59 14.70
CA ALA A 265 7.37 -35.67 13.76
C ALA A 265 6.70 -36.99 14.20
N THR A 266 6.04 -37.67 13.26
CA THR A 266 5.37 -38.94 13.54
C THR A 266 6.33 -40.14 13.53
N SER A 267 7.59 -39.91 13.15
CA SER A 267 8.67 -40.90 13.20
C SER A 267 10.02 -40.22 13.51
N ASP A 268 10.93 -40.95 14.14
CA ASP A 268 12.28 -40.46 14.52
C ASP A 268 13.18 -40.08 13.31
N SER A 269 12.70 -40.27 12.08
CA SER A 269 13.41 -39.91 10.84
C SER A 269 13.00 -38.57 10.22
N GLU A 270 11.96 -37.90 10.73
CA GLU A 270 11.53 -36.58 10.25
C GLU A 270 11.87 -35.49 11.28
N PRO A 271 12.38 -34.31 10.87
CA PRO A 271 12.55 -33.19 11.79
C PRO A 271 11.18 -32.58 12.14
N ASP A 272 11.03 -32.13 13.39
CA ASP A 272 9.85 -31.36 13.81
C ASP A 272 9.65 -30.17 12.87
N ARG A 273 8.44 -30.03 12.33
CA ARG A 273 8.12 -29.02 11.32
C ARG A 273 7.21 -27.96 11.94
N TYR A 274 7.68 -26.72 11.98
CA TYR A 274 6.83 -25.58 12.30
C TYR A 274 6.13 -25.17 11.01
N THR A 275 4.81 -25.32 10.94
CA THR A 275 3.99 -24.80 9.83
C THR A 275 3.20 -23.60 10.32
N THR A 276 3.33 -22.47 9.64
CA THR A 276 2.45 -21.32 9.88
C THR A 276 1.14 -21.60 9.18
N GLU A 277 0.19 -22.23 9.87
CA GLU A 277 -1.18 -22.33 9.37
C GLU A 277 -1.91 -21.06 9.81
N CYS A 278 -1.88 -20.04 8.96
CA CYS A 278 -2.97 -19.08 8.97
C CYS A 278 -4.21 -19.82 8.44
N VAL A 279 -5.41 -19.43 8.85
CA VAL A 279 -6.63 -19.87 8.15
C VAL A 279 -6.58 -19.28 6.74
N GLU A 280 -5.95 -20.00 5.81
CA GLU A 280 -5.88 -19.70 4.38
C GLU A 280 -7.22 -20.03 3.68
N GLU A 281 -8.33 -20.13 4.43
CA GLU A 281 -9.66 -20.39 3.87
C GLU A 281 -10.13 -19.26 2.93
N TYR A 282 -9.49 -18.08 2.99
CA TYR A 282 -9.65 -17.00 2.01
C TYR A 282 -8.79 -17.15 0.74
N ALA A 283 -7.76 -18.01 0.74
CA ALA A 283 -6.86 -18.20 -0.40
C ALA A 283 -7.47 -19.09 -1.50
N THR A 284 -8.54 -19.84 -1.20
CA THR A 284 -9.19 -20.75 -2.15
C THR A 284 -10.25 -20.11 -3.04
N MET A 285 -10.46 -18.78 -2.95
CA MET A 285 -11.30 -18.10 -3.94
C MET A 285 -10.47 -17.77 -5.18
N GLU A 286 -10.52 -18.68 -6.16
CA GLU A 286 -10.14 -18.45 -7.55
C GLU A 286 -10.68 -17.09 -8.05
N LYS A 287 -9.79 -16.10 -8.13
CA LYS A 287 -9.75 -14.99 -9.12
C LYS A 287 -8.54 -14.11 -8.79
N THR A 288 -7.36 -14.57 -9.21
CA THR A 288 -6.08 -13.89 -9.03
C THR A 288 -5.85 -12.86 -10.13
N CYS A 289 -6.64 -11.80 -10.15
CA CYS A 289 -6.30 -10.60 -10.91
C CYS A 289 -6.64 -9.36 -10.09
N GLU A 290 -5.62 -8.60 -9.71
CA GLU A 290 -5.72 -7.54 -8.69
C GLU A 290 -6.14 -6.19 -9.31
N GLY A 291 -6.16 -6.08 -10.65
CA GLY A 291 -6.63 -4.91 -11.40
C GLY A 291 -7.20 -5.25 -12.77
N LEU A 292 -7.86 -4.26 -13.40
CA LEU A 292 -8.48 -4.44 -14.72
C LEU A 292 -7.48 -4.93 -15.78
N LEU A 293 -6.26 -4.39 -15.79
CA LEU A 293 -5.23 -4.78 -16.76
C LEU A 293 -4.81 -6.24 -16.57
N ASP A 294 -4.55 -6.66 -15.34
CA ASP A 294 -4.15 -8.03 -15.02
C ASP A 294 -5.28 -9.02 -15.32
N CYS A 295 -6.53 -8.63 -15.08
CA CYS A 295 -7.69 -9.44 -15.43
C CYS A 295 -7.85 -9.60 -16.95
N LEU A 296 -7.60 -8.53 -17.72
CA LEU A 296 -7.66 -8.57 -19.18
C LEU A 296 -6.55 -9.44 -19.77
N ILE A 297 -5.31 -9.30 -19.28
CA ILE A 297 -4.15 -10.07 -19.74
C ILE A 297 -4.31 -11.56 -19.37
N SER A 298 -4.72 -11.85 -18.13
CA SER A 298 -4.92 -13.23 -17.66
C SER A 298 -6.05 -13.95 -18.41
N ASN A 299 -7.08 -13.21 -18.82
CA ASN A 299 -8.13 -13.77 -19.66
C ASN A 299 -7.63 -14.06 -21.08
N ASP A 300 -6.75 -13.22 -21.66
CA ASP A 300 -6.14 -13.48 -22.97
C ASP A 300 -5.20 -14.70 -22.95
N SER A 301 -4.37 -14.87 -21.92
CA SER A 301 -3.52 -16.06 -21.76
C SER A 301 -4.34 -17.33 -21.58
N TYR A 302 -5.39 -17.29 -20.74
CA TYR A 302 -6.32 -18.41 -20.57
C TYR A 302 -7.04 -18.80 -21.88
N GLN A 303 -7.50 -17.81 -22.65
CA GLN A 303 -8.12 -18.07 -23.97
C GLN A 303 -7.10 -18.59 -25.00
N ARG A 304 -5.84 -18.18 -24.91
CA ARG A 304 -4.76 -18.63 -25.80
C ARG A 304 -4.30 -20.05 -25.49
N GLU A 305 -4.25 -20.45 -24.22
CA GLU A 305 -4.01 -21.84 -23.82
C GLU A 305 -5.15 -22.75 -24.29
N ARG A 306 -6.41 -22.33 -24.10
CA ARG A 306 -7.59 -23.07 -24.60
C ARG A 306 -7.66 -23.12 -26.12
N GLY A 307 -7.23 -22.05 -26.81
CA GLY A 307 -7.11 -22.00 -28.26
C GLY A 307 -5.94 -22.82 -28.81
N GLY A 308 -4.86 -22.96 -28.04
CA GLY A 308 -3.73 -23.86 -28.33
C GLY A 308 -4.11 -25.32 -28.20
N ASP A 309 -4.88 -25.68 -27.18
CA ASP A 309 -5.42 -27.02 -26.99
C ASP A 309 -6.47 -27.37 -28.06
N ALA A 310 -7.28 -26.39 -28.49
CA ALA A 310 -8.22 -26.55 -29.60
C ALA A 310 -7.50 -26.72 -30.96
N ALA A 311 -6.35 -26.06 -31.17
CA ALA A 311 -5.53 -26.24 -32.37
C ALA A 311 -4.75 -27.57 -32.37
N ALA A 312 -4.36 -28.08 -31.20
CA ALA A 312 -3.77 -29.42 -31.05
C ALA A 312 -4.80 -30.56 -31.22
N ALA A 313 -6.09 -30.29 -30.99
CA ALA A 313 -7.19 -31.22 -31.20
C ALA A 313 -7.78 -31.22 -32.64
N GLY A 314 -7.30 -30.35 -33.54
CA GLY A 314 -7.82 -30.16 -34.90
C GLY A 314 -7.29 -31.13 -35.96
N GLY A 315 -6.90 -32.35 -35.58
CA GLY A 315 -6.44 -33.42 -36.47
C GLY A 315 -7.35 -34.65 -36.43
N GLY A 316 -8.66 -34.46 -36.63
CA GLY A 316 -9.65 -35.52 -36.55
C GLY A 316 -10.83 -35.27 -37.49
N ASP A 317 -11.04 -36.24 -38.35
CA ASP A 317 -11.96 -36.37 -39.48
C ASP A 317 -13.35 -35.69 -39.30
N ALA A 318 -13.78 -35.04 -40.38
CA ALA A 318 -15.13 -34.51 -40.52
C ALA A 318 -16.10 -35.65 -40.84
N ARG A 319 -17.12 -35.85 -39.98
CA ARG A 319 -18.48 -36.30 -40.35
C ARG A 319 -19.37 -36.42 -39.11
N ASP A 320 -20.59 -35.94 -39.29
CA ASP A 320 -21.83 -36.27 -38.56
C ASP A 320 -22.00 -35.72 -37.13
N ALA A 321 -22.74 -34.61 -37.02
CA ALA A 321 -24.07 -34.58 -36.37
C ALA A 321 -24.61 -33.15 -36.33
N GLU A 322 -25.55 -32.87 -37.23
CA GLU A 322 -26.56 -31.83 -37.08
C GLU A 322 -27.46 -32.12 -35.86
N GLU A 323 -27.99 -31.03 -35.30
CA GLU A 323 -29.33 -30.90 -34.69
C GLU A 323 -29.42 -30.66 -33.16
N SER A 324 -30.21 -29.64 -32.85
CA SER A 324 -30.71 -29.15 -31.55
C SER A 324 -29.73 -28.28 -30.73
N GLY A 325 -30.06 -27.08 -30.28
CA GLY A 325 -31.33 -26.36 -30.25
C GLY A 325 -31.18 -25.25 -29.21
N GLU A 326 -31.70 -24.07 -29.53
CA GLU A 326 -31.63 -22.84 -28.75
C GLU A 326 -32.21 -22.97 -27.32
N ASN A 327 -31.78 -22.02 -26.47
CA ASN A 327 -32.44 -21.53 -25.25
C ASN A 327 -32.34 -22.37 -23.96
N ASN A 328 -31.59 -21.85 -22.98
CA ASN A 328 -32.15 -21.68 -21.64
C ASN A 328 -31.45 -20.56 -20.85
N VAL A 329 -31.95 -19.34 -21.01
CA VAL A 329 -31.89 -18.27 -20.01
C VAL A 329 -33.30 -18.16 -19.45
N VAL A 330 -33.41 -17.97 -18.13
CA VAL A 330 -34.65 -17.79 -17.32
C VAL A 330 -35.28 -19.08 -16.79
N ALA A 331 -35.04 -19.38 -15.50
CA ALA A 331 -36.07 -19.75 -14.52
C ALA A 331 -35.43 -20.15 -13.17
N LYS A 332 -35.44 -19.26 -12.18
CA LYS A 332 -35.58 -19.66 -10.76
C LYS A 332 -36.16 -18.52 -9.93
N MET A 333 -37.47 -18.35 -10.05
CA MET A 333 -38.31 -17.67 -9.06
C MET A 333 -39.44 -18.64 -8.72
N GLU A 334 -39.78 -18.67 -7.43
CA GLU A 334 -40.94 -19.31 -6.78
C GLU A 334 -40.90 -20.82 -6.53
N SER A 335 -40.72 -21.19 -5.25
CA SER A 335 -41.78 -21.82 -4.46
C SER A 335 -41.30 -22.06 -3.02
N GLY A 336 -42.03 -21.55 -2.03
CA GLY A 336 -41.76 -21.81 -0.62
C GLY A 336 -42.55 -20.89 0.30
N GLU A 337 -43.88 -21.03 0.28
CA GLU A 337 -44.80 -20.47 1.27
C GLU A 337 -44.52 -21.05 2.67
N GLY A 338 -44.70 -20.22 3.70
CA GLY A 338 -44.66 -20.61 5.11
C GLY A 338 -45.05 -19.43 6.00
N GLU A 339 -46.31 -19.41 6.41
CA GLU A 339 -47.00 -18.38 7.20
C GLU A 339 -46.38 -18.13 8.58
N GLY A 340 -46.54 -16.91 9.08
CA GLY A 340 -46.22 -16.52 10.46
C GLY A 340 -46.69 -15.11 10.76
N GLU A 341 -47.93 -14.98 11.23
CA GLU A 341 -48.53 -13.75 11.74
C GLU A 341 -47.79 -13.22 12.97
N GLY A 342 -47.59 -11.89 13.04
CA GLY A 342 -47.02 -11.19 14.18
C GLY A 342 -47.28 -9.68 14.07
N GLU A 343 -48.35 -9.24 14.74
CA GLU A 343 -48.87 -7.88 14.78
C GLU A 343 -47.83 -6.86 15.32
N VAL A 344 -47.65 -5.76 14.58
CA VAL A 344 -46.77 -4.63 14.94
C VAL A 344 -47.58 -3.58 15.70
N GLY A 345 -47.23 -3.33 16.96
CA GLY A 345 -47.65 -2.16 17.73
C GLY A 345 -46.57 -1.08 17.67
N GLU A 346 -46.84 -0.02 16.92
CA GLU A 346 -45.97 1.14 16.69
C GLU A 346 -45.84 2.02 17.96
N LYS A 347 -44.61 2.27 18.42
CA LYS A 347 -44.28 3.44 19.26
C LYS A 347 -43.04 4.12 18.69
N GLN A 348 -43.25 5.29 18.11
CA GLN A 348 -42.22 6.26 17.74
C GLN A 348 -41.64 6.88 19.02
N GLU A 349 -40.31 6.83 19.19
CA GLU A 349 -39.58 7.71 20.10
C GLU A 349 -38.75 8.70 19.26
N GLU A 350 -39.03 9.99 19.46
CA GLU A 350 -38.27 11.13 18.95
C GLU A 350 -36.84 11.15 19.51
N MET A 351 -35.84 11.35 18.65
CA MET A 351 -34.49 11.74 19.07
C MET A 351 -34.31 13.27 19.00
N PRO A 352 -33.70 13.91 20.02
CA PRO A 352 -33.48 15.35 20.02
C PRO A 352 -32.19 15.76 19.29
N SER A 353 -32.29 16.89 18.58
CA SER A 353 -31.22 17.61 17.88
C SER A 353 -30.12 18.11 18.83
N PRO A 354 -28.83 18.05 18.44
CA PRO A 354 -27.78 18.68 19.23
C PRO A 354 -27.69 20.19 18.95
N ARG A 355 -27.45 20.96 20.02
CA ARG A 355 -27.02 22.36 20.00
C ARG A 355 -25.50 22.45 20.00
#